data_AF-A0A392PEB7-F1
#
_entry.id   AF-A0A392PEB7-F1
#
_cell.length_a   1.000
_cell.length_b   1.000
_cell.length_c   1.000
_cell.angle_alpha   90.00
_cell.angle_beta   90.00
_cell.angle_gamma   90.00
#
_symmetry.space_group_name_H-M   'P 1'
#
loop_
_entity.id
_entity.type
_entity.pdbx_description
1 polymer ?
#
loop_
_entity_poly.entity_id
_entity_poly.type
_entity_poly.pdbx_seq_one_letter_code
_entity_poly.pdbx_strand_id
1 'polypeptide(L)'
;MKERFAKLLLGEDMSGGGKGVSSALALSNALTNLAASVFGEQRRLEPMPPERKARWRKEIDWLLSVTDYVVEMVPTQQKGKDGSSMEVKKFFSRL
;
A
#
# COMPACT_ATOMS: atom_id res chain seq x y z
N MET A 1 -1.84 -7.82 -10.02
CA MET A 1 -1.51 -6.39 -9.76
C MET A 1 -2.57 -5.47 -10.34
N LYS A 2 -2.66 -5.27 -11.66
CA LYS A 2 -3.61 -4.32 -12.30
C LYS A 2 -5.06 -4.46 -11.83
N GLU A 3 -5.59 -5.68 -11.82
CA GLU A 3 -6.96 -5.93 -11.39
C GLU A 3 -7.23 -5.54 -9.92
N ARG A 4 -6.25 -5.70 -9.03
CA ARG A 4 -6.40 -5.33 -7.62
C ARG A 4 -6.42 -3.83 -7.42
N PHE A 5 -5.47 -3.13 -8.03
CA PHE A 5 -5.44 -1.67 -7.96
C PHE A 5 -6.67 -1.06 -8.64
N ALA A 6 -7.16 -1.64 -9.74
CA ALA A 6 -8.42 -1.20 -10.34
C ALA A 6 -9.61 -1.36 -9.38
N LYS A 7 -9.73 -2.49 -8.68
CA LYS A 7 -10.78 -2.70 -7.67
C LYS A 7 -10.66 -1.74 -6.48
N LEU A 8 -9.44 -1.42 -6.05
CA LEU A 8 -9.19 -0.41 -5.00
C LEU A 8 -9.61 0.99 -5.45
N LEU A 9 -9.30 1.37 -6.69
CA LEU A 9 -9.67 2.68 -7.26
C LEU A 9 -11.18 2.84 -7.46
N LEU A 10 -11.90 1.74 -7.68
CA LEU A 10 -13.35 1.72 -7.74
C LEU A 10 -14.03 1.84 -6.37
N GLY A 11 -13.27 1.72 -5.26
CA GLY A 11 -13.82 1.80 -3.92
C GLY A 11 -14.90 0.76 -3.66
N GLU A 12 -14.71 -0.48 -4.14
CA GLU A 12 -15.68 -1.59 -4.07
C GLU A 12 -16.97 -1.38 -4.92
N ASP A 13 -17.17 -0.22 -5.55
CA ASP A 13 -18.26 0.02 -6.49
C ASP A 13 -17.90 -0.46 -7.90
N MET A 14 -18.20 -1.73 -8.17
CA MET A 14 -17.96 -2.36 -9.47
C MET A 14 -18.86 -1.83 -10.60
N SER A 15 -19.83 -0.95 -10.31
CA SER A 15 -20.69 -0.32 -11.33
C SER A 15 -20.04 0.92 -11.97
N GLY A 16 -18.98 1.46 -11.37
CA GLY A 16 -18.32 2.69 -11.84
C GLY A 16 -19.09 3.98 -11.52
N GLY A 17 -20.16 3.90 -10.72
CA GLY A 17 -21.02 5.02 -10.36
C GLY A 17 -20.45 6.01 -9.35
N GLY A 18 -19.23 5.76 -8.84
CA GLY A 18 -18.54 6.65 -7.89
C GLY A 18 -19.18 6.68 -6.50
N LYS A 19 -20.06 5.73 -6.17
CA LYS A 19 -20.71 5.59 -4.85
C LYS A 19 -19.95 4.62 -3.92
N GLY A 20 -18.69 4.35 -4.25
CA GLY A 20 -17.82 3.46 -3.50
C GLY A 20 -17.35 4.03 -2.17
N VAL A 21 -16.61 3.21 -1.43
CA VAL A 21 -15.95 3.59 -0.19
C VAL A 21 -14.65 4.36 -0.44
N SER A 22 -14.12 5.00 0.61
CA SER A 22 -12.82 5.66 0.54
C SER A 22 -11.69 4.67 0.21
N SER A 23 -10.64 5.14 -0.47
CA SER A 23 -9.47 4.30 -0.78
C SER A 23 -8.82 3.70 0.47
N ALA A 24 -8.85 4.43 1.59
CA ALA A 24 -8.36 3.93 2.87
C ALA A 24 -9.19 2.74 3.38
N LEU A 25 -10.52 2.80 3.27
CA LEU A 25 -11.40 1.71 3.66
C LEU A 25 -11.28 0.52 2.70
N ALA A 26 -11.22 0.78 1.39
CA ALA A 26 -10.99 -0.26 0.38
C ALA A 26 -9.67 -1.01 0.61
N LEU A 27 -8.59 -0.28 0.96
CA LEU A 27 -7.30 -0.89 1.33
C LEU A 27 -7.41 -1.72 2.60
N SER A 28 -8.07 -1.21 3.64
CA SER A 28 -8.30 -1.94 4.90
C SER A 28 -9.09 -3.24 4.68
N ASN A 29 -10.15 -3.19 3.88
CA ASN A 29 -10.95 -4.35 3.51
C ASN A 29 -10.14 -5.36 2.70
N ALA A 30 -9.35 -4.90 1.72
CA ALA A 30 -8.49 -5.75 0.92
C ALA A 30 -7.42 -6.48 1.77
N LEU A 31 -6.81 -5.79 2.74
CA LEU A 31 -5.87 -6.37 3.69
C LEU A 31 -6.53 -7.45 4.56
N THR A 32 -7.70 -7.14 5.12
CA THR A 32 -8.43 -8.06 5.99
C THR A 32 -8.89 -9.31 5.23
N ASN A 33 -9.44 -9.14 4.03
CA ASN A 33 -9.85 -10.24 3.16
C ASN A 33 -8.66 -11.10 2.72
N LEU A 34 -7.50 -10.49 2.43
CA LEU A 34 -6.29 -11.22 2.10
C LEU A 34 -5.81 -12.09 3.28
N ALA A 35 -5.78 -11.52 4.49
CA ALA A 35 -5.41 -12.25 5.69
C ALA A 35 -6.39 -13.41 5.96
N ALA A 36 -7.70 -13.17 5.85
CA ALA A 36 -8.72 -14.20 6.01
C ALA A 36 -8.56 -15.33 4.98
N SER A 37 -8.27 -15.02 3.72
CA SER A 37 -8.06 -16.02 2.66
C SER A 37 -6.78 -16.84 2.86
N VAL A 38 -5.69 -16.23 3.32
CA VAL A 38 -4.40 -16.91 3.49
C VAL A 38 -4.33 -17.71 4.78
N PHE A 39 -4.82 -17.15 5.90
CA PHE A 39 -4.72 -17.75 7.21
C PHE A 39 -5.97 -18.55 7.61
N GLY A 40 -7.13 -18.31 7.00
CA GLY A 40 -8.36 -19.06 7.30
C GLY A 40 -8.26 -20.56 6.96
N GLU A 41 -7.38 -20.92 6.03
CA GLU A 41 -7.08 -22.32 5.69
C GLU A 41 -6.04 -22.95 6.64
N GLN A 42 -5.33 -22.15 7.43
CA GLN A 42 -4.31 -22.62 8.36
C GLN A 42 -4.94 -23.09 9.67
N ARG A 43 -5.34 -24.36 9.71
CA ARG A 43 -6.03 -24.96 10.87
C ARG A 43 -5.09 -25.63 11.88
N ARG A 44 -3.81 -25.79 11.54
CA ARG A 44 -2.80 -26.48 12.35
C ARG A 44 -1.55 -25.63 12.47
N LEU A 45 -0.81 -25.80 13.55
CA LEU A 45 0.51 -25.19 13.78
C LEU A 45 1.57 -25.93 12.96
N GLU A 46 1.50 -25.76 11.64
CA GLU A 46 2.42 -26.34 10.68
C GLU A 46 3.03 -25.22 9.83
N PRO A 47 4.21 -25.41 9.21
CA PRO A 47 4.77 -24.43 8.29
C PRO A 47 3.81 -24.16 7.12
N MET A 48 3.60 -22.90 6.78
CA MET A 48 2.76 -22.53 5.64
C MET A 48 3.37 -23.07 4.33
N PRO A 49 2.56 -23.62 3.40
CA PRO A 49 3.04 -24.04 2.10
C PRO A 49 3.82 -22.94 1.38
N PRO A 50 4.94 -23.25 0.70
CA PRO A 50 5.82 -22.24 0.10
C PRO A 50 5.09 -21.37 -0.94
N GLU A 51 4.17 -21.95 -1.71
CA GLU A 51 3.34 -21.21 -2.68
C GLU A 51 2.44 -20.19 -2.00
N ARG A 52 1.79 -20.58 -0.89
CA ARG A 52 0.91 -19.69 -0.12
C ARG A 52 1.70 -18.57 0.55
N LYS A 53 2.88 -18.89 1.10
CA LYS A 53 3.80 -17.89 1.67
C LYS A 53 4.28 -16.90 0.60
N ALA A 54 4.61 -17.38 -0.60
CA ALA A 54 5.01 -16.52 -1.71
C ALA A 54 3.85 -15.61 -2.17
N ARG A 55 2.64 -16.16 -2.27
CA ARG A 55 1.42 -15.41 -2.61
C ARG A 55 1.14 -14.31 -1.58
N TRP A 56 1.12 -14.66 -0.29
CA TRP A 56 0.95 -13.70 0.80
C TRP A 56 1.97 -12.58 0.72
N ARG A 57 3.25 -12.92 0.62
CA ARG A 57 4.34 -11.93 0.60
C ARG A 57 4.26 -10.99 -0.61
N LYS A 58 3.88 -11.50 -1.78
CA LYS A 58 3.72 -10.67 -2.99
C LYS A 58 2.49 -9.77 -2.92
N GLU A 59 1.38 -10.30 -2.42
CA GLU A 59 0.12 -9.56 -2.39
C GLU A 59 0.07 -8.52 -1.27
N ILE A 60 0.68 -8.80 -0.12
CA ILE A 60 0.80 -7.84 0.98
C ILE A 60 1.72 -6.68 0.59
N ASP A 61 2.81 -6.96 -0.13
CA ASP A 61 3.76 -5.97 -0.64
C ASP A 61 3.07 -4.97 -1.58
N TRP A 62 2.18 -5.45 -2.46
CA TRP A 62 1.36 -4.57 -3.30
C TRP A 62 0.38 -3.68 -2.53
N LEU A 63 -0.18 -4.16 -1.41
CA LEU A 63 -1.10 -3.35 -0.60
C LEU A 63 -0.34 -2.33 0.25
N LEU A 64 0.85 -2.71 0.72
CA LEU A 64 1.72 -1.85 1.51
C LEU A 64 2.46 -0.82 0.67
N SER A 65 2.63 -1.00 -0.65
CA SER A 65 3.34 -0.02 -1.49
C SER A 65 2.78 1.40 -1.43
N VAL A 66 1.52 1.59 -0.99
CA VAL A 66 0.94 2.93 -0.77
C VAL A 66 1.66 3.68 0.35
N THR A 67 2.17 2.99 1.37
CA THR A 67 2.86 3.60 2.52
C THR A 67 4.15 4.30 2.10
N ASP A 68 4.83 3.80 1.07
CA ASP A 68 6.07 4.40 0.54
C ASP A 68 5.85 5.81 -0.02
N TYR A 69 4.61 6.14 -0.39
CA TYR A 69 4.22 7.45 -0.91
C TYR A 69 3.58 8.34 0.16
N VAL A 70 3.39 7.85 1.39
CA VAL A 70 2.90 8.66 2.52
C VAL A 70 4.09 9.39 3.12
N VAL A 71 4.31 10.61 2.63
CA VAL A 71 5.47 11.43 3.00
C VAL A 71 5.09 12.70 3.75
N GLU A 72 5.97 13.11 4.65
CA GLU A 72 5.96 14.44 5.26
C GLU A 72 6.85 15.38 4.46
N MET A 73 6.36 16.60 4.21
CA MET A 73 7.11 17.64 3.52
C MET A 73 7.80 18.55 4.53
N VAL A 74 9.12 18.46 4.62
CA VAL A 74 9.92 19.24 5.57
C VAL A 74 10.71 20.30 4.80
N PRO A 75 10.62 21.60 5.16
CA PRO A 75 11.45 22.63 4.57
C PRO A 75 12.91 22.41 4.98
N THR A 76 13.82 22.48 4.01
CA THR A 76 15.25 22.30 4.22
C THR A 76 16.05 23.23 3.33
N GLN A 77 17.29 23.53 3.69
CA GLN A 77 18.20 24.26 2.82
C GLN A 77 19.13 23.30 2.08
N GLN A 78 19.28 23.50 0.78
CA GLN A 78 20.20 22.76 -0.08
C GLN A 78 21.23 23.72 -0.66
N LYS A 79 22.51 23.36 -0.54
CA LYS A 79 23.60 24.11 -1.20
C LYS A 79 23.88 23.52 -2.58
N GLY A 80 23.81 24.36 -3.59
CA GLY A 80 24.23 24.03 -4.96
C GLY A 80 25.75 23.85 -5.05
N LYS A 81 26.21 23.22 -6.14
CA LYS A 81 27.66 23.04 -6.39
C LYS A 81 28.41 24.37 -6.48
N ASP A 82 27.71 25.44 -6.85
CA ASP A 82 28.23 26.79 -6.99
C ASP A 82 28.24 27.57 -5.66
N GLY A 83 27.91 26.92 -4.54
CA GLY A 83 27.89 27.52 -3.20
C GLY A 83 26.62 28.31 -2.86
N SER A 84 25.69 28.47 -3.80
CA SER A 84 24.38 29.10 -3.57
C SER A 84 23.51 28.25 -2.63
N SER A 85 22.82 28.90 -1.68
CA SER A 85 21.86 28.24 -0.79
C SER A 85 20.45 28.46 -1.31
N MET A 86 19.66 27.39 -1.45
CA MET A 86 18.27 27.42 -1.85
C MET A 86 17.39 26.70 -0.83
N GLU A 87 16.20 27.25 -0.56
CA GLU A 87 15.19 26.55 0.22
C GLU A 87 14.46 25.53 -0.65
N VAL A 88 14.45 24.28 -0.20
CA VAL A 88 13.82 23.14 -0.86
C VAL A 88 12.96 22.36 0.13
N LYS A 89 11.82 21.83 -0.33
CA LYS A 89 11.05 20.87 0.45
C LYS A 89 11.58 19.47 0.19
N LYS A 90 12.01 18.79 1.25
CA LYS A 90 12.36 17.36 1.19
C LYS A 90 11.16 16.53 1.64
N PHE A 91 11.03 15.37 1.02
CA PHE A 91 10.02 14.38 1.37
C PHE A 91 10.67 13.32 2.25
N PHE A 92 10.08 13.05 3.41
CA PHE A 92 10.48 11.98 4.31
C PHE A 92 9.33 10.99 4.48
N SER A 93 9.61 9.69 4.59
CA SER A 93 8.57 8.71 4.94
C SER A 93 7.93 9.13 6.26
N ARG A 94 6.60 9.13 6.31
CA ARG A 94 5.85 9.40 7.54
C ARG A 94 5.68 8.14 8.40
N LEU A 95 5.85 6.96 7.79
CA LEU A 95 5.69 5.64 8.40
C LEU A 95 7.05 4.97 8.63
#